data_AF-A0A7R9MMI0-F1
#
_entry.id   AF-A0A7R9MMI0-F1
#
_cell.length_a   1.000
_cell.length_b   1.000
_cell.length_c   1.000
_cell.angle_alpha   90.00
_cell.angle_beta   90.00
_cell.angle_gamma   90.00
#
_symmetry.space_group_name_H-M   'P 1'
#
loop_
_entity.id
_entity.type
_entity.pdbx_description
1 polymer ?
#
loop_
_entity_poly.entity_id
_entity_poly.type
_entity_poly.pdbx_seq_one_letter_code
_entity_poly.pdbx_strand_id
1 'polypeptide(L)'
;MAEQSVKPEVEVKQTDDQKVKDIEDSIPDQTKLDKVRGFMKYKRIKGYYRDVSKRSKDWKEIFDHQFIQNNVRTQASRCMECGVPFCQSSHGCPLGNIIPRWNDLVYQDDWYEAIKQLLQTNNFPEFTGRVCPAPCEGACVLGITSPPIAIKTIEVSIIETAFEKGWIKASPPTEYSGAKNIVSFEILPRPGDTRGADNPWPQWPRIYRKDYGHEEVELKWGSDPRIFGINSKEFLDDGAGNVKGIRSVRVEWTQDNGRWIMKEVPNSEQIYEADLVLLAMGFLGPETYLTEQLRLTKDQRSNVLTKAGTYRTPIDRIYAAGDCRRGQSLVVHAINEGRQAAREIDADLHNGMSTLPGPGGVIPYPPIALGTKLMAG
;
A
#
# COMPACT_ATOMS: atom_id res chain seq x y z
N MET A 1 -61.16 -17.62 38.34
CA MET A 1 -61.88 -17.71 37.05
C MET A 1 -63.22 -17.02 37.20
N ALA A 2 -63.38 -15.88 36.53
CA ALA A 2 -64.63 -15.35 35.96
C ALA A 2 -64.34 -13.90 35.56
N GLU A 3 -64.53 -13.61 34.27
CA GLU A 3 -64.26 -12.36 33.59
C GLU A 3 -65.38 -11.31 33.79
N GLN A 4 -65.03 -10.10 33.32
CA GLN A 4 -65.88 -9.02 32.80
C GLN A 4 -66.16 -7.84 33.75
N SER A 5 -65.58 -6.69 33.39
CA SER A 5 -66.32 -5.43 33.39
C SER A 5 -65.86 -4.55 32.22
N VAL A 6 -66.84 -4.17 31.42
CA VAL A 6 -66.79 -3.31 30.22
C VAL A 6 -66.59 -1.84 30.65
N LYS A 7 -65.95 -1.00 29.81
CA LYS A 7 -66.39 0.37 29.45
C LYS A 7 -65.45 1.02 28.41
N PRO A 8 -65.92 2.05 27.66
CA PRO A 8 -65.70 2.21 26.22
C PRO A 8 -64.73 3.35 25.86
N GLU A 9 -64.43 3.42 24.55
CA GLU A 9 -63.54 4.36 23.85
C GLU A 9 -63.80 5.85 24.09
N VAL A 10 -62.71 6.63 24.07
CA VAL A 10 -62.72 8.05 23.74
C VAL A 10 -61.52 8.35 22.84
N GLU A 11 -61.79 8.74 21.59
CA GLU A 11 -60.83 9.33 20.66
C GLU A 11 -60.28 10.66 21.19
N VAL A 12 -58.97 10.88 21.05
CA VAL A 12 -58.35 12.19 21.27
C VAL A 12 -57.61 12.62 20.00
N LYS A 13 -58.09 13.74 19.44
CA LYS A 13 -57.52 14.47 18.30
C LYS A 13 -56.18 15.12 18.65
N GLN A 14 -55.33 15.22 17.62
CA GLN A 14 -54.03 15.88 17.58
C GLN A 14 -54.05 17.31 18.12
N THR A 15 -52.99 17.67 18.85
CA THR A 15 -52.52 19.05 18.99
C THR A 15 -51.13 19.16 18.38
N ASP A 16 -51.03 20.14 17.50
CA ASP A 16 -49.90 20.59 16.70
C ASP A 16 -48.81 21.18 17.61
N ASP A 17 -47.61 20.58 17.61
CA ASP A 17 -46.40 21.15 18.20
C ASP A 17 -45.40 21.39 17.07
N GLN A 18 -45.55 22.53 16.40
CA GLN A 18 -44.56 23.04 15.46
C GLN A 18 -43.28 23.38 16.22
N LYS A 19 -42.33 22.44 16.20
CA LYS A 19 -40.93 22.71 16.55
C LYS A 19 -40.40 23.80 15.62
N VAL A 20 -40.15 24.97 16.18
CA VAL A 20 -39.33 26.02 15.54
C VAL A 20 -38.00 25.38 15.18
N LYS A 21 -37.69 25.30 13.89
CA LYS A 21 -36.40 24.79 13.40
C LYS A 21 -35.37 25.91 13.51
N ASP A 22 -34.20 25.58 14.04
CA ASP A 22 -33.04 26.48 14.05
C ASP A 22 -32.69 26.88 12.61
N ILE A 23 -32.32 28.15 12.42
CA ILE A 23 -32.08 28.73 11.10
C ILE A 23 -30.96 27.98 10.34
N GLU A 24 -30.04 27.34 11.07
CA GLU A 24 -28.94 26.54 10.53
C GLU A 24 -29.40 25.20 9.92
N ASP A 25 -30.56 24.68 10.32
CA ASP A 25 -31.14 23.43 9.79
C ASP A 25 -32.05 23.67 8.56
N SER A 26 -32.24 24.94 8.17
CA SER A 26 -33.22 25.33 7.15
C SER A 26 -32.64 25.53 5.74
N ILE A 27 -31.32 25.36 5.58
CA ILE A 27 -30.66 25.35 4.26
C ILE A 27 -29.68 24.17 4.21
N PRO A 28 -30.05 23.02 3.63
CA PRO A 28 -29.07 21.96 3.37
C PRO A 28 -28.16 22.41 2.22
N ASP A 29 -27.06 23.06 2.56
CA ASP A 29 -25.97 23.31 1.61
C ASP A 29 -25.32 21.96 1.27
N GLN A 30 -25.80 21.31 0.21
CA GLN A 30 -25.31 20.02 -0.26
C GLN A 30 -23.82 20.05 -0.71
N THR A 31 -23.18 21.22 -0.67
CA THR A 31 -21.80 21.46 -1.11
C THR A 31 -20.75 21.40 0.00
N LYS A 32 -21.11 21.44 1.29
CA LYS A 32 -20.12 21.49 2.38
C LYS A 32 -19.95 20.14 3.09
N LEU A 33 -18.89 19.42 2.72
CA LEU A 33 -18.49 18.19 3.42
C LEU A 33 -18.13 18.49 4.89
N ASP A 34 -18.51 17.60 5.81
CA ASP A 34 -18.18 17.75 7.23
C ASP A 34 -16.79 17.16 7.52
N LYS A 35 -15.84 18.02 7.89
CA LYS A 35 -14.48 17.63 8.28
C LYS A 35 -14.39 17.05 9.69
N VAL A 36 -15.06 17.68 10.66
CA VAL A 36 -14.92 17.35 12.08
C VAL A 36 -15.52 15.98 12.38
N ARG A 37 -16.64 15.64 11.76
CA ARG A 37 -17.33 14.35 11.91
C ARG A 37 -17.30 13.50 10.65
N GLY A 38 -16.39 13.78 9.72
CA GLY A 38 -16.32 13.08 8.43
C GLY A 38 -16.15 11.56 8.56
N PHE A 39 -15.37 11.10 9.54
CA PHE A 39 -15.16 9.67 9.79
C PHE A 39 -16.42 8.94 10.30
N MET A 40 -17.33 9.65 10.95
CA MET A 40 -18.60 9.12 11.43
C MET A 40 -19.67 9.15 10.33
N LYS A 41 -19.68 10.21 9.52
CA LYS A 41 -20.72 10.46 8.50
C LYS A 41 -20.51 9.68 7.22
N TYR A 42 -19.29 9.61 6.71
CA TYR A 42 -18.99 9.03 5.41
C TYR A 42 -18.35 7.67 5.57
N LYS A 43 -18.74 6.66 4.79
CA LYS A 43 -18.08 5.34 4.83
C LYS A 43 -16.78 5.35 4.02
N ARG A 44 -15.86 4.44 4.36
CA ARG A 44 -14.69 4.19 3.52
C ARG A 44 -15.15 3.61 2.19
N ILE A 45 -14.70 4.21 1.10
CA ILE A 45 -15.05 3.75 -0.24
C ILE A 45 -14.32 2.46 -0.58
N LYS A 46 -15.05 1.57 -1.24
CA LYS A 46 -14.57 0.32 -1.84
C LYS A 46 -14.73 0.41 -3.35
N GLY A 47 -13.93 -0.31 -4.13
CA GLY A 47 -14.07 -0.35 -5.58
C GLY A 47 -13.43 0.83 -6.32
N TYR A 48 -12.20 1.18 -5.96
CA TYR A 48 -11.38 2.17 -6.69
C TYR A 48 -10.68 1.59 -7.93
N TYR A 49 -10.93 0.31 -8.24
CA TYR A 49 -10.48 -0.33 -9.49
C TYR A 49 -11.62 -0.35 -10.51
N ARG A 50 -11.25 -0.32 -11.79
CA ARG A 50 -12.16 -0.60 -12.89
C ARG A 50 -12.77 -1.99 -12.75
N ASP A 51 -13.98 -2.15 -13.28
CA ASP A 51 -14.67 -3.44 -13.31
C ASP A 51 -13.78 -4.57 -13.85
N VAL A 52 -13.78 -5.70 -13.15
CA VAL A 52 -12.93 -6.87 -13.47
C VAL A 52 -13.17 -7.38 -14.91
N SER A 53 -14.40 -7.27 -15.40
CA SER A 53 -14.79 -7.69 -16.76
C SER A 53 -14.24 -6.79 -17.86
N LYS A 54 -13.91 -5.53 -17.52
CA LYS A 54 -13.27 -4.58 -18.45
C LYS A 54 -11.75 -4.75 -18.43
N ARG A 55 -11.14 -4.80 -17.23
CA ARG A 55 -9.68 -4.91 -17.09
C ARG A 55 -9.11 -6.27 -17.49
N SER A 56 -9.89 -7.35 -17.44
CA SER A 56 -9.44 -8.65 -17.98
C SER A 56 -9.21 -8.66 -19.51
N LYS A 57 -9.66 -7.62 -20.23
CA LYS A 57 -9.58 -7.51 -21.69
C LYS A 57 -8.53 -6.50 -22.18
N ASP A 58 -7.89 -5.74 -21.28
CA ASP A 58 -6.91 -4.71 -21.62
C ASP A 58 -5.83 -4.58 -20.53
N TRP A 59 -4.72 -3.91 -20.84
CA TRP A 59 -3.65 -3.62 -19.88
C TRP A 59 -3.61 -2.13 -19.52
N LYS A 60 -4.74 -1.42 -19.69
CA LYS A 60 -4.84 -0.02 -19.29
C LYS A 60 -4.83 0.09 -17.77
N GLU A 61 -4.59 1.29 -17.27
CA GLU A 61 -4.55 1.60 -15.83
C GLU A 61 -5.74 0.97 -15.07
N ILE A 62 -5.46 0.30 -13.96
CA ILE A 62 -6.46 -0.48 -13.20
C ILE A 62 -7.35 0.42 -12.35
N PHE A 63 -6.86 1.59 -11.94
CA PHE A 63 -7.60 2.53 -11.10
C PHE A 63 -8.70 3.24 -11.89
N ASP A 64 -9.89 3.34 -11.30
CA ASP A 64 -10.96 4.19 -11.83
C ASP A 64 -10.74 5.63 -11.33
N HIS A 65 -9.91 6.38 -12.06
CA HIS A 65 -9.53 7.74 -11.68
C HIS A 65 -10.73 8.68 -11.57
N GLN A 66 -11.74 8.51 -12.42
CA GLN A 66 -12.93 9.34 -12.39
C GLN A 66 -13.75 9.08 -11.12
N PHE A 67 -13.96 7.81 -10.77
CA PHE A 67 -14.63 7.43 -9.53
C PHE A 67 -13.85 7.92 -8.30
N ILE A 68 -12.53 7.79 -8.31
CA ILE A 68 -11.66 8.26 -7.22
C ILE A 68 -11.76 9.78 -7.07
N GLN A 69 -11.57 10.55 -8.14
CA GLN A 69 -11.59 12.02 -8.12
C GLN A 69 -12.91 12.57 -7.59
N ASN A 70 -14.05 11.98 -7.99
CA ASN A 70 -15.37 12.39 -7.50
C ASN A 70 -15.57 12.19 -5.99
N ASN A 71 -14.74 11.37 -5.36
CA ASN A 71 -14.95 10.91 -3.99
C ASN A 71 -13.76 11.16 -3.05
N VAL A 72 -12.60 11.52 -3.58
CA VAL A 72 -11.35 11.64 -2.83
C VAL A 72 -11.45 12.70 -1.72
N ARG A 73 -12.15 13.81 -1.96
CA ARG A 73 -12.38 14.86 -0.96
C ARG A 73 -13.22 14.35 0.22
N THR A 74 -14.20 13.49 -0.05
CA THR A 74 -14.98 12.81 0.99
C THR A 74 -14.15 11.80 1.78
N GLN A 75 -13.18 11.13 1.14
CA GLN A 75 -12.25 10.26 1.86
C GLN A 75 -11.23 11.05 2.69
N ALA A 76 -10.79 12.20 2.19
CA ALA A 76 -9.90 13.12 2.91
C ALA A 76 -10.59 13.77 4.13
N SER A 77 -11.89 14.05 4.06
CA SER A 77 -12.67 14.56 5.20
C SER A 77 -12.79 13.56 6.36
N ARG A 78 -12.63 12.25 6.10
CA ARG A 78 -12.57 11.23 7.16
C ARG A 78 -11.32 11.34 8.03
N CYS A 79 -10.24 11.98 7.57
CA CYS A 79 -9.01 12.09 8.34
C CYS A 79 -9.23 12.94 9.60
N MET A 80 -8.91 12.38 10.77
CA MET A 80 -9.11 13.01 12.10
C MET A 80 -8.04 14.04 12.47
N GLU A 81 -7.03 14.26 11.63
CA GLU A 81 -5.91 15.18 11.91
C GLU A 81 -5.29 14.94 13.31
N CYS A 82 -4.97 13.68 13.60
CA CYS A 82 -4.48 13.26 14.91
C CYS A 82 -3.27 14.10 15.35
N GLY A 83 -3.29 14.58 16.60
CA GLY A 83 -2.16 15.33 17.17
C GLY A 83 -0.85 14.52 17.23
N VAL A 84 -0.95 13.19 17.43
CA VAL A 84 0.16 12.25 17.23
C VAL A 84 -0.20 11.31 16.07
N PRO A 85 0.20 11.64 14.82
CA PRO A 85 -0.24 10.90 13.66
C PRO A 85 0.61 9.64 13.45
N PHE A 86 0.17 8.51 14.01
CA PHE A 86 0.85 7.20 13.85
C PHE A 86 1.10 6.79 12.39
N CYS A 87 0.25 7.25 11.46
CA CYS A 87 0.45 7.05 10.03
C CYS A 87 1.76 7.68 9.48
N GLN A 88 2.30 8.72 10.13
CA GLN A 88 3.60 9.34 9.79
C GLN A 88 4.77 8.72 10.56
N SER A 89 4.50 7.89 11.58
CA SER A 89 5.52 7.32 12.45
C SER A 89 6.33 6.20 11.76
N SER A 90 7.36 5.69 12.43
CA SER A 90 8.13 4.52 12.00
C SER A 90 7.30 3.24 11.81
N HIS A 91 6.13 3.15 12.44
CA HIS A 91 5.18 2.05 12.27
C HIS A 91 4.18 2.29 11.12
N GLY A 92 4.14 3.52 10.60
CA GLY A 92 3.29 3.95 9.49
C GLY A 92 4.06 4.08 8.19
N CYS A 93 4.32 5.30 7.73
CA CYS A 93 5.04 5.57 6.48
C CYS A 93 6.56 5.56 6.69
N PRO A 94 7.33 4.67 6.04
CA PRO A 94 8.79 4.67 6.15
C PRO A 94 9.48 5.94 5.65
N LEU A 95 8.82 6.71 4.78
CA LEU A 95 9.31 8.01 4.30
C LEU A 95 9.05 9.15 5.29
N GLY A 96 8.21 8.94 6.30
CA GLY A 96 7.74 10.00 7.18
C GLY A 96 6.85 11.02 6.45
N ASN A 97 6.06 10.58 5.47
CA ASN A 97 5.17 11.47 4.71
C ASN A 97 4.26 12.28 5.64
N ILE A 98 4.03 13.55 5.30
CA ILE A 98 3.23 14.49 6.10
C ILE A 98 1.71 14.27 5.88
N ILE A 99 1.23 13.06 6.14
CA ILE A 99 -0.08 12.54 5.71
C ILE A 99 -1.28 13.42 6.10
N PRO A 100 -1.51 13.72 7.39
CA PRO A 100 -2.55 14.66 7.81
C PRO A 100 -2.57 15.97 7.01
N ARG A 101 -1.40 16.55 6.70
CA ARG A 101 -1.32 17.85 6.05
C ARG A 101 -1.81 17.82 4.62
N TRP A 102 -1.29 16.90 3.80
CA TRP A 102 -1.76 16.82 2.41
C TRP A 102 -3.18 16.23 2.31
N ASN A 103 -3.65 15.44 3.29
CA ASN A 103 -5.06 15.07 3.36
C ASN A 103 -5.96 16.29 3.60
N ASP A 104 -5.59 17.18 4.52
CA ASP A 104 -6.32 18.42 4.77
C ASP A 104 -6.33 19.33 3.53
N LEU A 105 -5.19 19.48 2.86
CA LEU A 105 -5.10 20.25 1.61
C LEU A 105 -5.99 19.68 0.49
N VAL A 106 -6.03 18.35 0.34
CA VAL A 106 -6.96 17.70 -0.60
C VAL A 106 -8.42 17.96 -0.23
N TYR A 107 -8.77 17.91 1.06
CA TYR A 107 -10.12 18.25 1.51
C TYR A 107 -10.49 19.71 1.16
N GLN A 108 -9.54 20.63 1.32
CA GLN A 108 -9.65 22.05 0.98
C GLN A 108 -9.60 22.34 -0.53
N ASP A 109 -9.41 21.31 -1.37
CA ASP A 109 -9.26 21.43 -2.82
C ASP A 109 -7.97 22.16 -3.27
N ASP A 110 -6.97 22.26 -2.38
CA ASP A 110 -5.66 22.84 -2.67
C ASP A 110 -4.66 21.76 -3.14
N TRP A 111 -4.85 21.33 -4.38
CA TRP A 111 -4.05 20.28 -5.01
C TRP A 111 -2.58 20.67 -5.22
N TYR A 112 -2.31 21.95 -5.44
CA TYR A 112 -0.95 22.42 -5.74
C TYR A 112 -0.06 22.42 -4.50
N GLU A 113 -0.58 22.89 -3.37
CA GLU A 113 0.15 22.74 -2.11
C GLU A 113 0.17 21.28 -1.65
N ALA A 114 -0.88 20.49 -1.91
CA ALA A 114 -0.87 19.05 -1.57
C ALA A 114 0.28 18.31 -2.26
N ILE A 115 0.52 18.52 -3.56
CA ILE A 115 1.64 17.88 -4.27
C ILE A 115 3.00 18.41 -3.77
N LYS A 116 3.13 19.71 -3.47
CA LYS A 116 4.38 20.25 -2.90
C LYS A 116 4.72 19.60 -1.58
N GLN A 117 3.74 19.44 -0.68
CA GLN A 117 3.93 18.80 0.63
C GLN A 117 4.24 17.31 0.47
N LEU A 118 3.61 16.63 -0.48
CA LEU A 118 3.88 15.22 -0.77
C LEU A 118 5.32 15.01 -1.29
N LEU A 119 5.77 15.88 -2.21
CA LEU A 119 7.11 15.80 -2.82
C LEU A 119 8.26 16.15 -1.86
N GLN A 120 7.97 16.83 -0.74
CA GLN A 120 9.00 17.12 0.27
C GLN A 120 9.59 15.83 0.86
N THR A 121 8.77 14.80 1.04
CA THR A 121 9.16 13.53 1.69
C THR A 121 9.20 12.35 0.72
N ASN A 122 8.51 12.44 -0.42
CA ASN A 122 8.43 11.36 -1.40
C ASN A 122 8.83 11.83 -2.80
N ASN A 123 9.91 11.24 -3.35
CA ASN A 123 10.38 11.54 -4.70
C ASN A 123 9.54 10.89 -5.80
N PHE A 124 8.77 9.85 -5.46
CA PHE A 124 8.13 8.94 -6.41
C PHE A 124 6.67 8.61 -6.02
N PRO A 125 5.82 9.62 -5.76
CA PRO A 125 4.42 9.42 -5.36
C PRO A 125 3.58 8.62 -6.38
N GLU A 126 3.94 8.66 -7.65
CA GLU A 126 3.33 7.90 -8.74
C GLU A 126 3.49 6.39 -8.58
N PHE A 127 4.63 5.97 -8.00
CA PHE A 127 4.92 4.58 -7.73
C PHE A 127 4.34 4.17 -6.37
N THR A 128 4.61 4.93 -5.31
CA THR A 128 4.13 4.60 -3.97
C THR A 128 2.61 4.59 -3.90
N GLY A 129 1.91 5.52 -4.57
CA GLY A 129 0.44 5.54 -4.66
C GLY A 129 -0.15 4.29 -5.33
N ARG A 130 0.63 3.58 -6.16
CA ARG A 130 0.19 2.37 -6.88
C ARG A 130 0.65 1.07 -6.24
N VAL A 131 1.93 0.96 -5.89
CA VAL A 131 2.54 -0.31 -5.46
C VAL A 131 2.77 -0.42 -3.95
N CYS A 132 2.73 0.68 -3.20
CA CYS A 132 2.94 0.60 -1.76
C CYS A 132 1.83 -0.26 -1.13
N PRO A 133 2.16 -1.17 -0.19
CA PRO A 133 1.14 -1.92 0.55
C PRO A 133 0.39 -1.04 1.56
N ALA A 134 0.74 0.24 1.70
CA ALA A 134 0.13 1.23 2.58
C ALA A 134 0.25 0.92 4.10
N PRO A 135 1.49 0.75 4.63
CA PRO A 135 1.73 0.59 6.07
C PRO A 135 1.11 1.71 6.92
N CYS A 136 1.07 2.93 6.37
CA CYS A 136 0.40 4.09 6.94
C CYS A 136 -1.10 3.88 7.23
N GLU A 137 -1.83 3.11 6.42
CA GLU A 137 -3.24 2.79 6.66
C GLU A 137 -3.40 1.77 7.78
N GLY A 138 -2.46 0.81 7.86
CA GLY A 138 -2.41 -0.16 8.96
C GLY A 138 -2.14 0.48 10.33
N ALA A 139 -1.36 1.55 10.35
CA ALA A 139 -1.05 2.35 11.54
C ALA A 139 -2.07 3.48 11.82
N CYS A 140 -3.10 3.64 10.99
CA CYS A 140 -4.06 4.72 11.15
C CYS A 140 -4.87 4.55 12.45
N VAL A 141 -4.96 5.61 13.27
CA VAL A 141 -5.70 5.60 14.54
C VAL A 141 -7.18 5.26 14.34
N LEU A 142 -7.79 5.74 13.24
CA LEU A 142 -9.18 5.41 12.92
C LEU A 142 -9.38 3.90 12.76
N GLY A 143 -8.34 3.18 12.33
CA GLY A 143 -8.30 1.72 12.17
C GLY A 143 -8.62 0.92 13.44
N ILE A 144 -8.61 1.55 14.62
CA ILE A 144 -8.97 0.91 15.89
C ILE A 144 -10.48 0.65 15.97
N THR A 145 -11.31 1.60 15.53
CA THR A 145 -12.77 1.55 15.69
C THR A 145 -13.52 1.48 14.37
N SER A 146 -12.88 1.83 13.26
CA SER A 146 -13.51 1.95 11.94
C SER A 146 -12.49 1.70 10.82
N PRO A 147 -12.93 1.47 9.57
CA PRO A 147 -12.00 1.31 8.47
C PRO A 147 -11.06 2.52 8.34
N PRO A 148 -9.75 2.32 8.15
CA PRO A 148 -8.78 3.41 8.16
C PRO A 148 -8.95 4.32 6.93
N ILE A 149 -8.30 5.47 6.95
CA ILE A 149 -8.30 6.42 5.84
C ILE A 149 -7.65 5.77 4.61
N ALA A 150 -8.20 6.02 3.42
CA ALA A 150 -7.65 5.57 2.15
C ALA A 150 -6.46 6.44 1.71
N ILE A 151 -5.42 6.49 2.56
CA ILE A 151 -4.22 7.32 2.41
C ILE A 151 -3.56 7.06 1.05
N LYS A 152 -3.44 5.80 0.63
CA LYS A 152 -2.83 5.44 -0.66
C LYS A 152 -3.64 5.98 -1.84
N THR A 153 -4.96 5.91 -1.76
CA THR A 153 -5.87 6.43 -2.80
C THR A 153 -5.80 7.96 -2.90
N ILE A 154 -5.65 8.66 -1.76
CA ILE A 154 -5.48 10.11 -1.75
C ILE A 154 -4.10 10.47 -2.33
N GLU A 155 -3.03 9.74 -1.96
CA GLU A 155 -1.68 9.93 -2.51
C GLU A 155 -1.65 9.82 -4.04
N VAL A 156 -2.22 8.74 -4.60
CA VAL A 156 -2.29 8.59 -6.06
C VAL A 156 -3.11 9.72 -6.70
N SER A 157 -4.21 10.15 -6.07
CA SER A 157 -5.04 11.26 -6.62
C SER A 157 -4.28 12.57 -6.72
N ILE A 158 -3.42 12.88 -5.74
CA ILE A 158 -2.59 14.09 -5.74
C ILE A 158 -1.63 14.10 -6.94
N ILE A 159 -0.92 12.99 -7.16
CA ILE A 159 0.07 12.90 -8.24
C ILE A 159 -0.57 12.83 -9.62
N GLU A 160 -1.71 12.15 -9.77
CA GLU A 160 -2.47 12.16 -11.04
C GLU A 160 -2.96 13.56 -11.39
N THR A 161 -3.52 14.29 -10.42
CA THR A 161 -3.94 15.68 -10.61
C THR A 161 -2.75 16.56 -11.03
N ALA A 162 -1.56 16.30 -10.50
CA ALA A 162 -0.35 17.01 -10.88
C ALA A 162 0.11 16.70 -12.31
N PHE A 163 -0.01 15.45 -12.78
CA PHE A 163 0.23 15.10 -14.18
C PHE A 163 -0.81 15.72 -15.12
N GLU A 164 -2.11 15.64 -14.78
CA GLU A 164 -3.21 16.21 -15.57
C GLU A 164 -3.06 17.72 -15.74
N LYS A 165 -2.65 18.43 -14.68
CA LYS A 165 -2.41 19.87 -14.70
C LYS A 165 -1.04 20.25 -15.30
N GLY A 166 -0.23 19.27 -15.70
CA GLY A 166 1.08 19.49 -16.32
C GLY A 166 2.15 20.00 -15.37
N TRP A 167 1.95 19.87 -14.05
CA TRP A 167 2.96 20.22 -13.04
C TRP A 167 4.10 19.20 -13.02
N ILE A 168 3.84 17.96 -13.44
CA ILE A 168 4.83 16.89 -13.56
C ILE A 168 4.66 16.25 -14.95
N LYS A 169 5.76 15.79 -15.57
CA LYS A 169 5.76 15.20 -16.91
C LYS A 169 6.26 13.76 -16.90
N ALA A 170 5.46 12.83 -17.41
CA ALA A 170 5.77 11.40 -17.42
C ALA A 170 6.63 10.99 -18.63
N SER A 171 7.32 9.85 -18.51
CA SER A 171 8.02 9.16 -19.59
C SER A 171 7.75 7.65 -19.53
N PRO A 172 6.75 7.11 -20.26
CA PRO A 172 6.34 5.71 -20.15
C PRO A 172 7.19 4.74 -21.01
N PRO A 173 7.34 3.46 -20.61
CA PRO A 173 7.99 2.40 -21.40
C PRO A 173 7.05 1.72 -22.42
N THR A 174 7.62 0.95 -23.37
CA THR A 174 7.00 0.58 -24.67
C THR A 174 6.62 -0.90 -24.91
N GLU A 175 6.87 -1.86 -24.01
CA GLU A 175 6.77 -3.32 -24.34
C GLU A 175 6.04 -4.17 -23.27
N TYR A 176 5.45 -5.32 -23.67
CA TYR A 176 4.55 -6.18 -22.86
C TYR A 176 4.78 -7.70 -23.05
N SER A 177 4.38 -8.56 -22.08
CA SER A 177 4.49 -10.04 -22.10
C SER A 177 3.11 -10.76 -22.09
N GLY A 178 2.85 -11.70 -23.01
CA GLY A 178 1.52 -12.26 -23.32
C GLY A 178 1.25 -13.71 -22.87
N ALA A 179 0.91 -13.94 -21.60
CA ALA A 179 0.65 -15.28 -21.04
C ALA A 179 -0.80 -15.79 -21.21
N LYS A 180 -1.00 -17.13 -21.34
CA LYS A 180 -2.31 -17.80 -21.56
C LYS A 180 -3.04 -18.26 -20.28
N ASN A 181 -2.34 -18.81 -19.27
CA ASN A 181 -2.88 -19.23 -17.95
C ASN A 181 -1.82 -19.04 -16.84
N ILE A 182 -2.24 -18.76 -15.59
CA ILE A 182 -1.35 -18.50 -14.43
C ILE A 182 -1.89 -19.20 -13.18
N VAL A 183 -1.05 -20.03 -12.56
CA VAL A 183 -1.30 -20.66 -11.25
C VAL A 183 -0.13 -20.31 -10.32
N SER A 184 -0.41 -19.98 -9.06
CA SER A 184 0.61 -19.59 -8.07
C SER A 184 0.57 -20.49 -6.85
N PHE A 185 1.73 -20.99 -6.41
CA PHE A 185 1.84 -21.83 -5.22
C PHE A 185 2.31 -21.01 -4.01
N GLU A 186 1.63 -21.17 -2.88
CA GLU A 186 1.99 -20.55 -1.59
C GLU A 186 2.17 -21.66 -0.54
N ILE A 187 3.36 -21.72 0.05
CA ILE A 187 3.73 -22.77 1.01
C ILE A 187 3.06 -22.56 2.36
N LEU A 188 2.70 -21.32 2.69
CA LEU A 188 2.03 -20.97 3.94
C LEU A 188 0.52 -21.27 3.88
N PRO A 189 -0.12 -21.50 5.04
CA PRO A 189 -1.57 -21.60 5.11
C PRO A 189 -2.22 -20.26 4.73
N ARG A 190 -3.47 -20.31 4.24
CA ARG A 190 -4.25 -19.10 3.98
C ARG A 190 -4.39 -18.30 5.30
N PRO A 191 -4.00 -17.01 5.33
CA PRO A 191 -4.18 -16.19 6.52
C PRO A 191 -5.67 -16.03 6.89
N GLY A 192 -5.98 -15.68 8.15
CA GLY A 192 -7.35 -15.41 8.58
C GLY A 192 -7.93 -14.11 8.00
N ASP A 193 -9.25 -13.98 7.97
CA ASP A 193 -9.92 -12.78 7.45
C ASP A 193 -9.86 -11.58 8.44
N THR A 194 -9.61 -11.85 9.73
CA THR A 194 -9.46 -10.85 10.79
C THR A 194 -8.11 -10.98 11.48
N ARG A 195 -7.66 -9.89 12.11
CA ARG A 195 -6.39 -9.84 12.85
C ARG A 195 -6.41 -10.84 14.01
N GLY A 196 -5.34 -11.64 14.13
CA GLY A 196 -5.14 -12.57 15.25
C GLY A 196 -4.70 -11.86 16.54
N ALA A 197 -4.93 -12.51 17.68
CA ALA A 197 -4.54 -11.98 19.00
C ALA A 197 -3.01 -11.83 19.16
N ASP A 198 -2.24 -12.61 18.41
CA ASP A 198 -0.78 -12.64 18.36
C ASP A 198 -0.16 -11.53 17.47
N ASN A 199 -0.99 -10.76 16.76
CA ASN A 199 -0.55 -9.65 15.92
C ASN A 199 -1.35 -8.38 16.28
N PRO A 200 -1.11 -7.74 17.43
CA PRO A 200 -1.88 -6.56 17.88
C PRO A 200 -1.54 -5.29 17.08
N TRP A 201 -2.47 -4.31 17.08
CA TRP A 201 -2.18 -2.96 16.59
C TRP A 201 -1.07 -2.32 17.47
N PRO A 202 -0.13 -1.52 16.92
CA PRO A 202 -0.05 -0.97 15.56
C PRO A 202 0.73 -1.81 14.53
N GLN A 203 1.00 -3.10 14.80
CA GLN A 203 1.75 -3.94 13.87
C GLN A 203 0.99 -4.13 12.55
N TRP A 204 1.71 -4.45 11.46
CA TRP A 204 1.08 -4.75 10.18
C TRP A 204 0.12 -5.95 10.29
N PRO A 205 -1.15 -5.84 9.84
CA PRO A 205 -2.11 -6.92 9.97
C PRO A 205 -1.75 -8.09 9.04
N ARG A 206 -1.58 -9.28 9.63
CA ARG A 206 -1.45 -10.56 8.94
C ARG A 206 -2.84 -11.16 8.67
N ILE A 207 -3.50 -10.64 7.64
CA ILE A 207 -4.83 -11.07 7.20
C ILE A 207 -4.82 -11.45 5.72
N TYR A 208 -5.80 -12.24 5.30
CA TYR A 208 -5.96 -12.61 3.90
C TYR A 208 -6.33 -11.37 3.07
N ARG A 209 -5.61 -11.18 1.98
CA ARG A 209 -5.85 -10.09 1.02
C ARG A 209 -5.94 -10.70 -0.37
N LYS A 210 -6.93 -10.21 -1.12
CA LYS A 210 -7.01 -10.38 -2.57
C LYS A 210 -6.44 -9.11 -3.21
N ASP A 211 -5.62 -9.31 -4.23
CA ASP A 211 -5.07 -8.24 -5.04
C ASP A 211 -5.79 -8.25 -6.39
N TYR A 212 -5.66 -7.18 -7.15
CA TYR A 212 -6.36 -7.00 -8.42
C TYR A 212 -6.11 -8.17 -9.40
N GLY A 213 -4.89 -8.71 -9.46
CA GLY A 213 -4.57 -9.86 -10.33
C GLY A 213 -5.27 -11.15 -9.87
N HIS A 214 -5.43 -11.36 -8.56
CA HIS A 214 -6.15 -12.52 -8.03
C HIS A 214 -7.64 -12.47 -8.43
N GLU A 215 -8.24 -11.28 -8.38
CA GLU A 215 -9.64 -11.06 -8.80
C GLU A 215 -9.84 -11.27 -10.32
N GLU A 216 -8.89 -10.84 -11.15
CA GLU A 216 -8.94 -11.05 -12.62
C GLU A 216 -8.94 -12.53 -12.98
N VAL A 217 -8.05 -13.29 -12.32
CA VAL A 217 -7.99 -14.74 -12.48
C VAL A 217 -9.27 -15.40 -11.99
N GLU A 218 -9.76 -15.03 -10.82
CA GLU A 218 -11.01 -15.57 -10.26
C GLU A 218 -12.21 -15.29 -11.19
N LEU A 219 -12.28 -14.12 -11.82
CA LEU A 219 -13.31 -13.85 -12.82
C LEU A 219 -13.16 -14.73 -14.07
N LYS A 220 -11.92 -14.89 -14.57
CA LYS A 220 -11.64 -15.60 -15.82
C LYS A 220 -11.80 -17.12 -15.69
N TRP A 221 -11.40 -17.69 -14.55
CA TRP A 221 -11.33 -19.14 -14.34
C TRP A 221 -12.19 -19.66 -13.19
N GLY A 222 -12.89 -18.77 -12.46
CA GLY A 222 -13.88 -19.14 -11.42
C GLY A 222 -13.32 -19.40 -10.02
N SER A 223 -12.01 -19.24 -9.80
CA SER A 223 -11.35 -19.49 -8.52
C SER A 223 -10.09 -18.65 -8.31
N ASP A 224 -9.72 -18.38 -7.05
CA ASP A 224 -8.41 -17.77 -6.69
C ASP A 224 -7.27 -18.62 -7.28
N PRO A 225 -6.27 -18.03 -7.95
CA PRO A 225 -5.16 -18.80 -8.56
C PRO A 225 -4.22 -19.41 -7.54
N ARG A 226 -4.28 -18.99 -6.27
CA ARG A 226 -3.36 -19.41 -5.23
C ARG A 226 -3.83 -20.71 -4.58
N ILE A 227 -2.91 -21.66 -4.53
CA ILE A 227 -3.06 -22.87 -3.73
C ILE A 227 -2.16 -22.71 -2.49
N PHE A 228 -2.78 -22.66 -1.31
CA PHE A 228 -2.11 -22.48 -0.02
C PHE A 228 -1.75 -23.82 0.63
N GLY A 229 -0.65 -23.88 1.39
CA GLY A 229 -0.22 -25.10 2.08
C GLY A 229 0.18 -26.20 1.10
N ILE A 230 0.94 -25.83 0.07
CA ILE A 230 1.44 -26.74 -0.96
C ILE A 230 2.95 -26.62 -1.08
N ASN A 231 3.64 -27.75 -1.23
CA ASN A 231 5.08 -27.81 -1.46
C ASN A 231 5.35 -28.51 -2.80
N SER A 232 6.27 -27.97 -3.58
CA SER A 232 6.69 -28.56 -4.86
C SER A 232 7.75 -29.63 -4.62
N LYS A 233 7.61 -30.80 -5.23
CA LYS A 233 8.50 -31.96 -5.03
C LYS A 233 9.45 -32.17 -6.20
N GLU A 234 8.92 -32.18 -7.42
CA GLU A 234 9.71 -32.42 -8.64
C GLU A 234 9.05 -31.79 -9.87
N PHE A 235 9.87 -31.42 -10.86
CA PHE A 235 9.41 -31.14 -12.22
C PHE A 235 9.38 -32.42 -13.02
N LEU A 236 8.32 -32.60 -13.80
CA LEU A 236 8.14 -33.75 -14.68
C LEU A 236 8.63 -33.38 -16.08
N ASP A 237 9.36 -34.30 -16.71
CA ASP A 237 9.84 -34.19 -18.09
C ASP A 237 8.83 -34.84 -19.06
N ASP A 238 8.64 -34.24 -20.23
CA ASP A 238 7.85 -34.81 -21.33
C ASP A 238 8.60 -35.91 -22.10
N GLY A 239 9.89 -36.11 -21.81
CA GLY A 239 10.78 -37.06 -22.46
C GLY A 239 11.54 -36.47 -23.66
N ALA A 240 11.29 -35.20 -23.98
CA ALA A 240 12.03 -34.41 -24.96
C ALA A 240 12.86 -33.30 -24.29
N GLY A 241 12.91 -33.26 -22.96
CA GLY A 241 13.63 -32.26 -22.17
C GLY A 241 12.80 -31.01 -21.88
N ASN A 242 11.49 -31.04 -22.12
CA ASN A 242 10.59 -29.95 -21.74
C ASN A 242 9.80 -30.29 -20.48
N VAL A 243 9.37 -29.25 -19.76
CA VAL A 243 8.51 -29.45 -18.59
C VAL A 243 7.13 -29.94 -19.05
N LYS A 244 6.68 -31.04 -18.47
CA LYS A 244 5.32 -31.60 -18.61
C LYS A 244 4.41 -31.22 -17.43
N GLY A 245 4.99 -30.93 -16.28
CA GLY A 245 4.24 -30.57 -15.09
C GLY A 245 5.08 -30.51 -13.83
N ILE A 246 4.40 -30.32 -12.71
CA ILE A 246 5.01 -30.27 -11.38
C ILE A 246 4.27 -31.21 -10.43
N ARG A 247 5.01 -32.09 -9.75
CA ARG A 247 4.48 -32.86 -8.63
C ARG A 247 4.57 -32.01 -7.37
N SER A 248 3.51 -32.05 -6.59
CA SER A 248 3.38 -31.32 -5.34
C SER A 248 2.79 -32.20 -4.24
N VAL A 249 2.90 -31.74 -2.99
CA VAL A 249 2.29 -32.36 -1.81
C VAL A 249 1.68 -31.29 -0.93
N ARG A 250 0.60 -31.60 -0.22
CA ARG A 250 0.03 -30.67 0.77
C ARG A 250 0.92 -30.64 2.01
N VAL A 251 1.04 -29.47 2.62
CA VAL A 251 1.79 -29.26 3.86
C VAL A 251 0.96 -28.57 4.92
N GLU A 252 1.19 -28.97 6.15
CA GLU A 252 0.65 -28.36 7.36
C GLU A 252 1.79 -27.82 8.22
N TRP A 253 1.53 -26.70 8.88
CA TRP A 253 2.49 -26.03 9.74
C TRP A 253 2.04 -26.16 11.20
N THR A 254 2.86 -26.81 12.02
CA THR A 254 2.62 -26.95 13.47
C THR A 254 3.69 -26.18 14.24
N GLN A 255 3.32 -25.56 15.36
CA GLN A 255 4.29 -24.99 16.29
C GLN A 255 4.75 -26.04 17.30
N ASP A 256 6.06 -26.17 17.46
CA ASP A 256 6.70 -26.92 18.53
C ASP A 256 7.69 -25.99 19.25
N ASN A 257 7.44 -25.71 20.54
CA ASN A 257 8.23 -24.79 21.36
C ASN A 257 8.50 -23.41 20.70
N GLY A 258 7.49 -22.87 20.00
CA GLY A 258 7.59 -21.59 19.29
C GLY A 258 8.30 -21.65 17.93
N ARG A 259 8.80 -22.83 17.53
CA ARG A 259 9.36 -23.07 16.20
C ARG A 259 8.30 -23.67 15.27
N TRP A 260 8.20 -23.12 14.07
CA TRP A 260 7.34 -23.66 13.02
C TRP A 260 7.98 -24.89 12.38
N ILE A 261 7.25 -26.00 12.40
CA ILE A 261 7.62 -27.27 11.77
C ILE A 261 6.62 -27.55 10.65
N MET A 262 7.14 -27.70 9.44
CA MET A 262 6.37 -28.12 8.26
C MET A 262 6.27 -29.65 8.25
N LYS A 263 5.05 -30.17 8.05
CA LYS A 263 4.77 -31.60 7.88
C LYS A 263 4.03 -31.84 6.58
N GLU A 264 4.51 -32.78 5.77
CA GLU A 264 3.80 -33.21 4.57
C GLU A 264 2.57 -34.06 4.97
N VAL A 265 1.44 -33.79 4.33
CA VAL A 265 0.21 -34.55 4.56
C VAL A 265 0.31 -35.87 3.78
N PRO A 266 0.22 -37.03 4.42
CA PRO A 266 0.28 -38.32 3.72
C PRO A 266 -0.80 -38.44 2.66
N ASN A 267 -0.48 -39.11 1.54
CA ASN A 267 -1.41 -39.37 0.41
C ASN A 267 -2.01 -38.11 -0.23
N SER A 268 -1.33 -36.96 -0.12
CA SER A 268 -1.79 -35.68 -0.70
C SER A 268 -1.01 -35.25 -1.94
N GLU A 269 -0.23 -36.16 -2.52
CA GLU A 269 0.53 -35.88 -3.73
C GLU A 269 -0.41 -35.62 -4.91
N GLN A 270 -0.09 -34.57 -5.67
CA GLN A 270 -0.85 -34.18 -6.86
C GLN A 270 0.10 -33.70 -7.95
N ILE A 271 -0.19 -34.09 -9.18
CA ILE A 271 0.49 -33.62 -10.39
C ILE A 271 -0.33 -32.49 -11.01
N TYR A 272 0.35 -31.39 -11.33
CA TYR A 272 -0.19 -30.27 -12.09
C TYR A 272 0.50 -30.25 -13.44
N GLU A 273 -0.24 -30.53 -14.52
CA GLU A 273 0.30 -30.43 -15.89
C GLU A 273 0.60 -28.96 -16.22
N ALA A 274 1.78 -28.71 -16.80
CA ALA A 274 2.24 -27.37 -17.12
C ALA A 274 3.32 -27.42 -18.20
N ASP A 275 3.21 -26.55 -19.21
CA ASP A 275 4.21 -26.38 -20.27
C ASP A 275 5.31 -25.36 -19.89
N LEU A 276 5.06 -24.53 -18.87
CA LEU A 276 5.99 -23.49 -18.38
C LEU A 276 5.85 -23.36 -16.86
N VAL A 277 6.97 -23.42 -16.14
CA VAL A 277 7.03 -23.16 -14.70
C VAL A 277 7.88 -21.92 -14.45
N LEU A 278 7.28 -20.93 -13.80
CA LEU A 278 7.96 -19.69 -13.41
C LEU A 278 8.31 -19.73 -11.93
N LEU A 279 9.60 -19.74 -11.62
CA LEU A 279 10.09 -19.70 -10.24
C LEU A 279 10.10 -18.26 -9.72
N ALA A 280 9.13 -17.93 -8.87
CA ALA A 280 9.00 -16.62 -8.23
C ALA A 280 9.38 -16.67 -6.73
N MET A 281 10.48 -17.35 -6.39
CA MET A 281 10.92 -17.60 -5.00
C MET A 281 11.64 -16.41 -4.33
N GLY A 282 11.65 -15.26 -4.99
CA GLY A 282 12.42 -14.09 -4.57
C GLY A 282 13.92 -14.22 -4.87
N PHE A 283 14.71 -13.40 -4.21
CA PHE A 283 16.16 -13.31 -4.42
C PHE A 283 16.92 -13.73 -3.14
N LEU A 284 18.24 -13.90 -3.20
CA LEU A 284 19.07 -14.11 -2.00
C LEU A 284 19.92 -12.88 -1.67
N GLY A 285 20.30 -12.11 -2.67
CA GLY A 285 21.10 -10.90 -2.56
C GLY A 285 21.25 -10.22 -3.92
N PRO A 286 21.96 -9.08 -3.99
CA PRO A 286 22.24 -8.38 -5.24
C PRO A 286 23.19 -9.17 -6.15
N GLU A 287 23.27 -8.80 -7.43
CA GLU A 287 24.29 -9.36 -8.32
C GLU A 287 25.71 -9.07 -7.81
N THR A 288 26.61 -10.04 -7.95
CA THR A 288 27.90 -9.98 -7.25
C THR A 288 29.00 -9.20 -7.99
N TYR A 289 28.85 -8.96 -9.29
CA TYR A 289 29.91 -8.38 -10.13
C TYR A 289 30.46 -7.04 -9.59
N LEU A 290 29.59 -6.12 -9.15
CA LEU A 290 30.05 -4.86 -8.53
C LEU A 290 30.70 -5.11 -7.17
N THR A 291 30.12 -5.99 -6.36
CA THR A 291 30.66 -6.29 -5.02
C THR A 291 32.04 -6.92 -5.09
N GLU A 292 32.30 -7.74 -6.09
CA GLU A 292 33.59 -8.39 -6.33
C GLU A 292 34.61 -7.41 -6.92
N GLN A 293 34.23 -6.64 -7.94
CA GLN A 293 35.09 -5.62 -8.57
C GLN A 293 35.55 -4.56 -7.56
N LEU A 294 34.63 -4.09 -6.70
CA LEU A 294 34.91 -3.08 -5.68
C LEU A 294 35.43 -3.70 -4.37
N ARG A 295 35.52 -5.04 -4.27
CA ARG A 295 35.95 -5.78 -3.06
C ARG A 295 35.13 -5.42 -1.81
N LEU A 296 33.82 -5.25 -1.98
CA LEU A 296 32.91 -4.91 -0.90
C LEU A 296 32.67 -6.09 0.03
N THR A 297 32.66 -5.81 1.33
CA THR A 297 32.27 -6.79 2.35
C THR A 297 30.76 -7.03 2.29
N LYS A 298 30.37 -8.30 2.38
CA LYS A 298 28.97 -8.72 2.43
C LYS A 298 28.61 -9.22 3.82
N ASP A 299 27.35 -9.08 4.22
CA ASP A 299 26.81 -9.70 5.42
C ASP A 299 26.53 -11.21 5.20
N GLN A 300 26.05 -11.90 6.23
CA GLN A 300 25.70 -13.34 6.16
C GLN A 300 24.56 -13.65 5.17
N ARG A 301 23.82 -12.63 4.72
CA ARG A 301 22.71 -12.72 3.77
C ARG A 301 23.11 -12.20 2.39
N SER A 302 24.41 -12.06 2.12
CA SER A 302 24.96 -11.56 0.84
C SER A 302 24.66 -10.10 0.51
N ASN A 303 24.10 -9.31 1.43
CA ASN A 303 23.89 -7.88 1.22
C ASN A 303 25.19 -7.11 1.45
N VAL A 304 25.33 -5.94 0.83
CA VAL A 304 26.48 -5.06 1.05
C VAL A 304 26.49 -4.56 2.50
N LEU A 305 27.57 -4.87 3.22
CA LEU A 305 27.73 -4.50 4.63
C LEU A 305 28.02 -3.01 4.74
N THR A 306 27.22 -2.30 5.54
CA THR A 306 27.49 -0.91 5.95
C THR A 306 27.70 -0.82 7.45
N LYS A 307 28.38 0.24 7.90
CA LYS A 307 28.53 0.50 9.34
C LYS A 307 27.14 0.72 9.96
N ALA A 308 26.91 0.15 11.14
CA ALA A 308 25.62 0.21 11.83
C ALA A 308 25.11 1.64 11.96
N GLY A 309 23.86 1.86 11.56
CA GLY A 309 23.21 3.17 11.56
C GLY A 309 23.64 4.10 10.41
N THR A 310 24.44 3.61 9.46
CA THR A 310 24.92 4.39 8.30
C THR A 310 24.75 3.64 6.98
N TYR A 311 24.92 4.35 5.88
CA TYR A 311 24.89 3.82 4.51
C TYR A 311 26.29 3.66 3.91
N ARG A 312 27.33 4.05 4.65
CA ARG A 312 28.73 3.94 4.22
C ARG A 312 29.26 2.52 4.39
N THR A 313 29.93 2.03 3.36
CA THR A 313 30.67 0.76 3.39
C THR A 313 32.02 0.95 4.10
N PRO A 314 32.77 -0.12 4.42
CA PRO A 314 34.13 0.01 4.94
C PRO A 314 35.11 0.70 3.97
N ILE A 315 34.78 0.80 2.69
CA ILE A 315 35.60 1.46 1.68
C ILE A 315 35.20 2.95 1.60
N ASP A 316 36.21 3.82 1.63
CA ASP A 316 36.01 5.26 1.57
C ASP A 316 35.19 5.67 0.34
N ARG A 317 34.26 6.62 0.53
CA ARG A 317 33.38 7.18 -0.50
C ARG A 317 32.50 6.17 -1.26
N ILE A 318 32.32 4.97 -0.72
CA ILE A 318 31.36 3.99 -1.26
C ILE A 318 30.21 3.78 -0.27
N TYR A 319 28.99 3.85 -0.77
CA TYR A 319 27.75 3.75 -0.02
C TYR A 319 26.82 2.71 -0.66
N ALA A 320 25.95 2.11 0.15
CA ALA A 320 24.93 1.18 -0.32
C ALA A 320 23.59 1.53 0.34
N ALA A 321 22.48 1.34 -0.39
CA ALA A 321 21.13 1.67 0.07
C ALA A 321 20.09 0.81 -0.65
N GLY A 322 18.92 0.62 -0.02
CA GLY A 322 17.84 -0.17 -0.59
C GLY A 322 18.13 -1.66 -0.53
N ASP A 323 17.56 -2.42 -1.46
CA ASP A 323 17.54 -3.89 -1.38
C ASP A 323 18.94 -4.52 -1.39
N CYS A 324 19.93 -3.92 -2.06
CA CYS A 324 21.31 -4.44 -2.07
C CYS A 324 22.01 -4.36 -0.71
N ARG A 325 21.52 -3.51 0.20
CA ARG A 325 22.04 -3.29 1.56
C ARG A 325 21.15 -3.92 2.63
N ARG A 326 19.83 -3.75 2.49
CA ARG A 326 18.80 -4.17 3.45
C ARG A 326 18.35 -5.61 3.23
N GLY A 327 18.51 -6.13 2.02
CA GLY A 327 17.74 -7.26 1.50
C GLY A 327 16.38 -6.81 0.99
N GLN A 328 15.65 -7.74 0.34
CA GLN A 328 14.33 -7.49 -0.24
C GLN A 328 13.40 -6.76 0.72
N SER A 329 12.91 -5.60 0.30
CA SER A 329 12.03 -4.78 1.10
C SER A 329 11.01 -4.03 0.27
N LEU A 330 10.28 -3.11 0.90
CA LEU A 330 9.29 -2.28 0.22
C LEU A 330 9.98 -1.16 -0.55
N VAL A 331 9.40 -0.74 -1.68
CA VAL A 331 9.87 0.43 -2.46
C VAL A 331 10.07 1.67 -1.59
N VAL A 332 9.17 1.91 -0.63
CA VAL A 332 9.25 3.04 0.31
C VAL A 332 10.47 2.95 1.24
N HIS A 333 10.96 1.76 1.56
CA HIS A 333 12.22 1.59 2.30
C HIS A 333 13.42 1.90 1.40
N ALA A 334 13.41 1.43 0.15
CA ALA A 334 14.48 1.74 -0.80
C ALA A 334 14.60 3.25 -1.06
N ILE A 335 13.48 3.95 -1.24
CA ILE A 335 13.45 5.41 -1.38
C ILE A 335 13.98 6.08 -0.11
N ASN A 336 13.52 5.66 1.07
CA ASN A 336 14.01 6.23 2.32
C ASN A 336 15.52 6.05 2.48
N GLU A 337 16.04 4.84 2.29
CA GLU A 337 17.47 4.55 2.40
C GLU A 337 18.28 5.34 1.36
N GLY A 338 17.79 5.48 0.13
CA GLY A 338 18.42 6.32 -0.90
C GLY A 338 18.52 7.79 -0.49
N ARG A 339 17.46 8.35 0.10
CA ARG A 339 17.46 9.73 0.63
C ARG A 339 18.46 9.90 1.78
N GLN A 340 18.51 8.94 2.69
CA GLN A 340 19.45 9.02 3.82
C GLN A 340 20.90 8.79 3.38
N ALA A 341 21.16 7.91 2.41
CA ALA A 341 22.47 7.75 1.81
C ALA A 341 22.91 9.03 1.08
N ALA A 342 22.01 9.70 0.36
CA ALA A 342 22.29 11.00 -0.26
C ALA A 342 22.67 12.07 0.78
N ARG A 343 21.97 12.12 1.91
CA ARG A 343 22.31 13.00 3.03
C ARG A 343 23.70 12.70 3.62
N GLU A 344 24.07 11.43 3.78
CA GLU A 344 25.41 11.06 4.24
C GLU A 344 26.51 11.42 3.23
N ILE A 345 26.27 11.18 1.95
CA ILE A 345 27.19 11.58 0.87
C ILE A 345 27.39 13.10 0.89
N ASP A 346 26.30 13.87 0.98
CA ASP A 346 26.34 15.33 1.05
C ASP A 346 27.11 15.82 2.28
N ALA A 347 26.88 15.20 3.45
CA ALA A 347 27.62 15.51 4.67
C ALA A 347 29.12 15.20 4.54
N ASP A 348 29.49 14.05 3.97
CA ASP A 348 30.89 13.66 3.77
C ASP A 348 31.60 14.59 2.76
N LEU A 349 30.87 15.19 1.81
CA LEU A 349 31.40 16.19 0.88
C LEU A 349 31.52 17.59 1.50
N HIS A 350 30.70 17.92 2.51
CA HIS A 350 30.61 19.25 3.12
C HIS A 350 31.02 19.26 4.61
N ASN A 351 32.13 18.60 4.95
CA ASN A 351 32.74 18.62 6.29
C ASN A 351 31.78 18.24 7.43
N GLY A 352 30.89 17.28 7.20
CA GLY A 352 29.94 16.76 8.17
C GLY A 352 28.61 17.52 8.25
N MET A 353 28.36 18.50 7.38
CA MET A 353 27.09 19.24 7.33
C MET A 353 26.29 18.87 6.09
N SER A 354 24.97 18.70 6.23
CA SER A 354 24.08 18.50 5.08
C SER A 354 22.81 19.31 5.23
N THR A 355 22.35 19.90 4.13
CA THR A 355 21.07 20.62 4.04
C THR A 355 19.92 19.73 3.58
N LEU A 356 20.23 18.51 3.12
CA LEU A 356 19.24 17.50 2.74
C LEU A 356 18.46 17.02 3.97
N PRO A 357 17.17 16.68 3.87
CA PRO A 357 16.37 16.29 5.03
C PRO A 357 16.80 14.94 5.62
N GLY A 358 16.78 14.83 6.96
CA GLY A 358 16.96 13.56 7.68
C GLY A 358 15.71 12.66 7.64
N PRO A 359 15.66 11.58 8.43
CA PRO A 359 14.48 10.70 8.49
C PRO A 359 13.26 11.47 8.97
N GLY A 360 12.19 11.52 8.16
CA GLY A 360 11.00 12.34 8.44
C GLY A 360 11.26 13.86 8.43
N GLY A 361 12.44 14.30 7.99
CA GLY A 361 12.79 15.71 7.85
C GLY A 361 12.09 16.33 6.65
N VAL A 362 11.65 17.57 6.82
CA VAL A 362 11.00 18.36 5.77
C VAL A 362 12.02 19.23 5.06
N ILE A 363 11.95 19.33 3.73
CA ILE A 363 12.74 20.31 2.98
C ILE A 363 12.02 21.65 3.12
N PRO A 364 12.60 22.68 3.76
CA PRO A 364 11.93 23.96 3.96
C PRO A 364 11.59 24.66 2.64
N TYR A 365 12.31 24.33 1.55
CA TYR A 365 12.05 24.80 0.19
C TYR A 365 12.31 23.66 -0.82
N PRO A 366 11.29 23.04 -1.45
CA PRO A 366 11.55 22.08 -2.52
C PRO A 366 12.36 22.77 -3.63
N PRO A 367 13.38 22.13 -4.22
CA PRO A 367 14.05 22.70 -5.39
C PRO A 367 13.00 22.83 -6.50
N ILE A 368 12.58 24.06 -6.76
CA ILE A 368 11.69 24.39 -7.86
C ILE A 368 12.47 24.09 -9.14
N ALA A 369 12.20 22.94 -9.75
CA ALA A 369 12.30 22.74 -11.19
C ALA A 369 10.89 22.60 -11.78
N LEU A 370 9.94 23.42 -11.30
CA LEU A 370 8.70 23.69 -12.02
C LEU A 370 9.02 24.84 -12.98
N GLY A 371 8.99 24.56 -14.28
CA GLY A 371 9.43 25.47 -15.33
C GLY A 371 8.81 26.86 -15.23
N THR A 372 9.56 27.81 -14.70
CA THR A 372 9.26 29.23 -14.80
C THR A 372 9.57 29.67 -16.22
N LYS A 373 8.55 29.72 -17.08
CA LYS A 373 8.54 30.75 -18.12
C LYS A 373 8.42 32.08 -17.38
N LEU A 374 9.56 32.74 -17.19
CA LEU A 374 9.61 34.16 -16.87
C LEU A 374 8.73 34.89 -17.88
N MET A 375 7.62 35.45 -17.40
CA MET A 375 6.89 36.49 -18.11
C MET A 375 7.88 37.64 -18.31
N ALA A 376 8.31 37.83 -19.54
CA ALA A 376 9.05 39.01 -19.94
C ALA A 376 8.08 40.21 -19.87
N GLY A 377 8.38 41.13 -18.97
CA GLY A 377 7.90 42.50 -18.94
C GLY A 377 9.12 43.40 -18.85
#